data_AF-A0A350LT06-F1
#
_entry.id   AF-A0A350LT06-F1
#
_cell.length_a   1.000
_cell.length_b   1.000
_cell.length_c   1.000
_cell.angle_alpha   90.00
_cell.angle_beta   90.00
_cell.angle_gamma   90.00
#
_symmetry.space_group_name_H-M   'P 1'
#
loop_
_entity.id
_entity.type
_entity.pdbx_description
1 polymer ?
#
loop_
_entity_poly.entity_id
_entity_poly.type
_entity_poly.pdbx_seq_one_letter_code
_entity_poly.pdbx_strand_id
1 'polypeptide(L)'
;MATMDIFDADAFTIIELTRALENIPYKPAILSGANLFGARGVRARTVMIESRDGTLSLIPFSERGSAYEQQIPERREMRAFVCRQFKKQDVLWASEIQSIRDFGSETAVQQLQAEVARKLGRLRNDAEATFEFHLFNGIQGVVKDPKDGATVIDYNAEFGITPATEVDFDLDNATPASGALRKRCQALIESVEDSLGGLAAGQVQIRAECGSAFFADLVAHKEVRETYLNTAAAADLR
;
A
#
# COMPACT_ATOMS: atom_id res chain seq x y z
N MET A 1 -0.43 46.90 -21.94
CA MET A 1 0.60 47.42 -21.02
C MET A 1 -0.15 47.95 -19.82
N ALA A 2 -0.18 47.21 -18.71
CA ALA A 2 -1.09 47.50 -17.59
C ALA A 2 -0.39 48.43 -16.60
N THR A 3 -0.90 49.65 -16.47
CA THR A 3 -0.53 50.63 -15.45
C THR A 3 -1.55 50.53 -14.31
N MET A 4 -1.13 50.01 -13.15
CA MET A 4 -1.91 50.08 -11.91
C MET A 4 -1.65 51.42 -11.24
N ASP A 5 -2.72 52.17 -11.00
CA ASP A 5 -2.70 53.37 -10.17
C ASP A 5 -2.69 52.95 -8.69
N ILE A 6 -1.61 53.34 -8.00
CA ILE A 6 -1.28 52.95 -6.63
C ILE A 6 -1.57 54.08 -5.62
N PHE A 7 -2.16 55.20 -6.06
CA PHE A 7 -2.29 56.40 -5.25
C PHE A 7 -3.67 56.66 -4.64
N ASP A 8 -4.68 55.83 -4.92
CA ASP A 8 -5.93 55.79 -4.13
C ASP A 8 -5.85 54.72 -3.02
N ALA A 9 -4.75 54.77 -2.27
CA ALA A 9 -4.56 53.98 -1.07
C ALA A 9 -5.52 54.47 0.02
N ASP A 10 -6.51 53.64 0.38
CA ASP A 10 -7.26 53.81 1.62
C ASP A 10 -7.13 52.59 2.54
N ALA A 11 -6.86 52.92 3.80
CA ALA A 11 -7.02 52.18 5.04
C ALA A 11 -6.24 50.87 5.27
N PHE A 12 -5.12 51.03 5.99
CA PHE A 12 -4.59 50.12 7.02
C PHE A 12 -5.57 49.02 7.49
N THR A 13 -5.26 47.78 7.10
CA THR A 13 -5.35 46.61 7.97
C THR A 13 -4.24 45.65 7.57
N ILE A 14 -3.00 46.09 7.79
CA ILE A 14 -1.84 45.19 7.84
C ILE A 14 -1.97 44.43 9.16
N ILE A 15 -2.77 43.38 9.15
CA ILE A 15 -2.56 42.26 10.06
C ILE A 15 -1.30 41.58 9.52
N GLU A 16 -0.17 41.79 10.20
CA GLU A 16 1.05 41.04 9.92
C GLU A 16 0.71 39.54 9.93
N LEU A 17 0.65 38.94 8.74
CA LEU A 17 0.52 37.50 8.60
C LEU A 17 1.85 36.90 9.04
N THR A 18 1.90 36.47 10.30
CA THR A 18 3.03 35.79 10.91
C THR A 18 3.31 34.52 10.12
N ARG A 19 4.29 34.59 9.20
CA ARG A 19 4.95 33.50 8.47
C ARG A 19 3.98 32.44 7.92
N ALA A 20 3.64 32.56 6.64
CA ALA A 20 2.84 31.58 5.92
C ALA A 20 3.43 30.16 6.06
N LEU A 21 2.69 29.28 6.74
CA LEU A 21 3.11 27.91 7.05
C LEU A 21 2.28 26.97 6.16
N GLU A 22 2.87 26.52 5.06
CA GLU A 22 2.23 25.55 4.17
C GLU A 22 2.38 24.16 4.78
N ASN A 23 1.31 23.66 5.41
CA ASN A 23 1.24 22.28 5.84
C ASN A 23 1.08 21.39 4.60
N ILE A 24 2.19 20.88 4.07
CA ILE A 24 2.17 19.84 3.04
C ILE A 24 1.67 18.56 3.72
N PRO A 25 0.51 17.99 3.30
CA PRO A 25 0.00 16.79 3.91
C PRO A 25 0.99 15.62 3.73
N TYR A 26 1.18 14.84 4.78
CA TYR A 26 2.01 13.64 4.73
C TYR A 26 1.43 12.65 3.72
N LYS A 27 2.28 12.23 2.78
CA LYS A 27 1.93 11.25 1.74
C LYS A 27 2.61 9.91 2.08
N PRO A 28 1.85 8.84 2.34
CA PRO A 28 2.42 7.50 2.43
C PRO A 28 2.92 7.07 1.04
N ALA A 29 4.17 6.62 0.97
CA ALA A 29 4.80 6.11 -0.27
C ALA A 29 5.64 4.85 -0.01
N ILE A 30 5.32 4.12 1.05
CA ILE A 30 6.11 2.99 1.52
C ILE A 30 5.93 1.79 0.58
N LEU A 31 4.70 1.53 0.12
CA LEU A 31 4.39 0.39 -0.74
C LEU A 31 4.74 0.67 -2.20
N SER A 32 4.46 1.88 -2.68
CA SER A 32 4.90 2.31 -4.01
C SER A 32 6.43 2.29 -4.16
N GLY A 33 7.17 2.56 -3.08
CA GLY A 33 8.64 2.44 -3.05
C GLY A 33 9.18 1.02 -2.83
N ALA A 34 8.35 0.07 -2.41
CA ALA A 34 8.76 -1.29 -2.05
C ALA A 34 9.00 -2.21 -3.27
N ASN A 35 8.72 -1.73 -4.49
CA ASN A 35 8.88 -2.49 -5.74
C ASN A 35 8.09 -3.82 -5.77
N LEU A 36 7.03 -3.93 -4.97
CA LEU A 36 6.13 -5.10 -4.92
C LEU A 36 5.20 -5.18 -6.14
N PHE A 37 4.90 -4.04 -6.76
CA PHE A 37 3.93 -3.93 -7.85
C PHE A 37 4.58 -3.39 -9.12
N GLY A 38 4.37 -4.10 -10.23
CA GLY A 38 4.79 -3.67 -11.57
C GLY A 38 3.62 -3.05 -12.34
N ALA A 39 3.80 -1.81 -12.81
CA ALA A 39 2.79 -1.16 -13.64
C ALA A 39 2.78 -1.75 -15.07
N ARG A 40 1.63 -2.25 -15.50
CA ARG A 40 1.40 -2.70 -16.88
C ARG A 40 0.12 -2.10 -17.44
N GLY A 41 0.25 -1.28 -18.47
CA GLY A 41 -0.89 -0.72 -19.19
C GLY A 41 -1.60 -1.76 -20.05
N VAL A 42 -2.93 -1.72 -20.06
CA VAL A 42 -3.78 -2.54 -20.92
C VAL A 42 -4.65 -1.63 -21.78
N ARG A 43 -4.84 -1.98 -23.06
CA ARG A 43 -5.66 -1.19 -23.99
C ARG A 43 -7.14 -1.55 -23.96
N ALA A 44 -7.47 -2.76 -23.49
CA ALA A 44 -8.83 -3.24 -23.35
C ALA A 44 -9.44 -2.85 -22.01
N ARG A 45 -10.77 -2.74 -21.97
CA ARG A 45 -11.53 -2.49 -20.73
C ARG A 45 -11.53 -3.69 -19.78
N THR A 46 -11.34 -4.89 -20.31
CA THR A 46 -11.38 -6.14 -19.54
C THR A 46 -10.05 -6.86 -19.65
N VAL A 47 -9.51 -7.29 -18.51
CA VAL A 47 -8.33 -8.14 -18.41
C VAL A 47 -8.80 -9.56 -18.11
N MET A 48 -8.34 -10.52 -18.91
CA MET A 48 -8.59 -11.94 -18.69
C MET A 48 -7.35 -12.56 -18.06
N ILE A 49 -7.54 -13.30 -16.97
CA ILE A 49 -6.49 -14.09 -16.33
C ILE A 49 -6.86 -15.56 -16.52
N GLU A 50 -5.99 -16.30 -17.19
CA GLU A 50 -6.08 -17.75 -17.34
C GLU A 50 -5.19 -18.38 -16.26
N SER A 51 -5.78 -19.19 -15.38
CA SER A 51 -5.04 -20.01 -14.42
C SER A 51 -4.97 -21.46 -14.92
N ARG A 52 -3.83 -22.09 -14.65
CA ARG A 52 -3.55 -23.49 -15.00
C ARG A 52 -2.92 -24.16 -13.79
N ASP A 53 -3.65 -25.09 -13.20
CA ASP A 53 -3.18 -25.83 -12.03
C ASP A 53 -2.36 -27.03 -12.50
N GLY A 54 -1.04 -26.93 -12.38
CA GLY A 54 -0.13 -28.06 -12.60
C GLY A 54 -0.01 -28.89 -11.34
N THR A 55 -0.63 -30.06 -11.30
CA THR A 55 -0.47 -31.00 -10.17
C THR A 55 0.70 -31.96 -10.43
N LEU A 56 1.63 -32.06 -9.48
CA LEU A 56 2.62 -33.15 -9.45
C LEU A 56 1.96 -34.39 -8.82
N SER A 57 1.74 -35.44 -9.61
CA SER A 57 1.24 -36.73 -9.13
C SER A 57 2.35 -37.77 -9.18
N LEU A 58 2.52 -38.54 -8.10
CA LEU A 58 3.40 -39.70 -8.09
C LEU A 58 2.74 -40.84 -8.88
N ILE A 59 3.51 -41.51 -9.75
CA ILE A 59 3.03 -42.67 -10.52
C ILE A 59 3.10 -43.91 -9.60
N PRO A 60 1.98 -44.61 -9.35
CA PRO A 60 1.96 -45.81 -8.51
C PRO A 60 2.62 -47.00 -9.21
N PHE A 61 3.03 -48.00 -8.42
CA PHE A 61 3.49 -49.27 -8.97
C PHE A 61 2.33 -50.04 -9.60
N SER A 62 2.50 -50.49 -10.84
CA SER A 62 1.55 -51.31 -11.57
C SER A 62 1.99 -52.78 -11.62
N GLU A 63 1.05 -53.73 -11.55
CA GLU A 63 1.36 -55.15 -11.74
C GLU A 63 1.80 -55.43 -13.19
N ARG A 64 2.66 -56.44 -13.37
CA ARG A 64 3.15 -56.81 -14.70
C ARG A 64 2.00 -57.33 -15.56
N GLY A 65 1.61 -56.54 -16.57
CA GLY A 65 0.53 -56.87 -17.49
C GLY A 65 -0.77 -56.11 -17.24
N SER A 66 -0.85 -55.26 -16.21
CA SER A 66 -2.00 -54.38 -16.02
C SER A 66 -2.00 -53.23 -17.04
N ALA A 67 -3.16 -52.59 -17.22
CA ALA A 67 -3.29 -51.41 -18.05
C ALA A 67 -2.44 -50.24 -17.51
N TYR A 68 -1.97 -49.38 -18.42
CA TYR A 68 -1.26 -48.15 -18.05
C TYR A 68 -2.20 -47.13 -17.42
N GLU A 69 -1.71 -46.39 -16.45
CA GLU A 69 -2.43 -45.23 -15.91
C GLU A 69 -2.37 -44.06 -16.89
N GLN A 70 -3.52 -43.44 -17.13
CA GLN A 70 -3.64 -42.33 -18.08
C GLN A 70 -3.43 -41.00 -17.36
N GLN A 71 -2.59 -40.15 -17.95
CA GLN A 71 -2.37 -38.80 -17.44
C GLN A 71 -3.66 -37.97 -17.54
N ILE A 72 -4.03 -37.33 -16.43
CA ILE A 72 -5.19 -36.45 -16.38
C ILE A 72 -4.86 -35.15 -17.13
N PRO A 73 -5.70 -34.72 -18.10
CA PRO A 73 -5.45 -33.47 -18.81
C PRO A 73 -5.63 -32.28 -17.87
N GLU A 74 -4.73 -31.30 -18.01
CA GLU A 74 -4.75 -30.10 -17.19
C GLU A 74 -5.99 -29.25 -17.49
N ARG A 75 -6.67 -28.82 -16.42
CA ARG A 75 -7.81 -27.92 -16.49
C ARG A 75 -7.33 -26.48 -16.53
N ARG A 76 -8.07 -25.64 -17.25
CA ARG A 76 -7.80 -24.21 -17.35
C ARG A 76 -9.04 -23.45 -16.93
N GLU A 77 -8.88 -22.49 -16.04
CA GLU A 77 -9.95 -21.57 -15.65
C GLU A 77 -9.62 -20.18 -16.19
N MET A 78 -10.63 -19.50 -16.72
CA MET A 78 -10.49 -18.11 -17.14
C MET A 78 -11.39 -17.21 -16.29
N ARG A 79 -10.80 -16.11 -15.81
CA ARG A 79 -11.49 -15.10 -14.98
C ARG A 79 -11.33 -13.72 -15.62
N ALA A 80 -12.42 -12.96 -15.62
CA ALA A 80 -12.51 -11.67 -16.29
C ALA A 80 -12.60 -10.52 -15.28
N PHE A 81 -11.69 -9.55 -15.36
CA PHE A 81 -11.70 -8.37 -14.51
C PHE A 81 -11.92 -7.11 -15.34
N VAL A 82 -12.89 -6.28 -14.94
CA VAL A 82 -13.19 -5.01 -15.61
C VAL A 82 -12.36 -3.89 -14.99
N CYS A 83 -11.56 -3.21 -15.80
CA CYS A 83 -10.82 -2.01 -15.42
C CYS A 83 -11.79 -0.86 -15.15
N ARG A 84 -11.60 -0.20 -14.00
CA ARG A 84 -12.38 0.96 -13.56
C ARG A 84 -11.53 2.22 -13.64
N GLN A 85 -12.18 3.36 -13.85
CA GLN A 85 -11.52 4.65 -14.01
C GLN A 85 -11.62 5.47 -12.72
N PHE A 86 -10.52 6.11 -12.33
CA PHE A 86 -10.52 7.22 -11.38
C PHE A 86 -10.68 8.54 -12.13
N LYS A 87 -11.60 9.39 -11.67
CA LYS A 87 -11.85 10.70 -12.28
C LYS A 87 -12.07 11.75 -11.21
N LYS A 88 -11.16 12.73 -11.14
CA LYS A 88 -11.26 13.92 -10.29
C LYS A 88 -10.91 15.14 -11.14
N GLN A 89 -11.60 16.26 -10.92
CA GLN A 89 -11.36 17.51 -11.62
C GLN A 89 -11.40 18.68 -10.64
N ASP A 90 -10.73 19.77 -10.98
CA ASP A 90 -10.80 21.05 -10.29
C ASP A 90 -11.11 22.15 -11.30
N VAL A 91 -11.76 23.22 -10.84
CA VAL A 91 -12.15 24.39 -11.64
C VAL A 91 -11.49 25.62 -11.04
N LEU A 92 -10.98 26.51 -11.89
CA LEU A 92 -10.45 27.81 -11.49
C LEU A 92 -11.37 28.90 -12.03
N TRP A 93 -11.96 29.68 -11.14
CA TRP A 93 -12.89 30.76 -11.49
C TRP A 93 -12.20 32.11 -11.60
N ALA A 94 -12.75 33.01 -12.41
CA ALA A 94 -12.22 34.37 -12.59
C ALA A 94 -12.20 35.18 -11.28
N SER A 95 -13.18 34.94 -10.41
CA SER A 95 -13.26 35.56 -9.08
C SER A 95 -12.14 35.13 -8.14
N GLU A 96 -11.62 33.91 -8.30
CA GLU A 96 -10.49 33.43 -7.51
C GLU A 96 -9.21 34.14 -7.97
N ILE A 97 -9.00 34.31 -9.27
CA ILE A 97 -7.81 34.97 -9.83
C ILE A 97 -7.73 36.45 -9.42
N GLN A 98 -8.88 37.13 -9.34
CA GLN A 98 -8.94 38.57 -9.06
C GLN A 98 -8.60 38.94 -7.60
N SER A 99 -8.53 37.98 -6.68
CA SER A 99 -8.34 38.23 -5.25
C SER A 99 -7.22 37.40 -4.60
N ILE A 100 -6.39 36.73 -5.40
CA ILE A 100 -5.28 35.90 -4.88
C ILE A 100 -3.96 36.70 -4.90
N ARG A 101 -3.42 36.93 -3.71
CA ARG A 101 -2.03 37.40 -3.51
C ARG A 101 -1.09 36.20 -3.54
N ASP A 102 0.13 36.41 -3.99
CA ASP A 102 1.15 35.36 -4.02
C ASP A 102 1.46 34.88 -2.60
N PHE A 103 1.66 33.57 -2.45
CA PHE A 103 1.85 32.96 -1.14
C PHE A 103 3.13 33.48 -0.49
N GLY A 104 3.01 34.16 0.66
CA GLY A 104 4.14 34.76 1.38
C GLY A 104 4.59 36.14 0.88
N SER A 105 3.86 36.78 -0.03
CA SER A 105 4.13 38.14 -0.49
C SER A 105 2.94 39.07 -0.25
N GLU A 106 3.22 40.26 0.30
CA GLU A 106 2.18 41.27 0.54
C GLU A 106 1.84 42.10 -0.71
N THR A 107 2.74 42.13 -1.69
CA THR A 107 2.70 43.09 -2.80
C THR A 107 2.58 42.46 -4.19
N ALA A 108 2.83 41.15 -4.32
CA ALA A 108 2.78 40.46 -5.61
C ALA A 108 1.39 39.81 -5.82
N VAL A 109 0.75 40.13 -6.94
CA VAL A 109 -0.42 39.39 -7.43
C VAL A 109 0.06 38.00 -7.87
N GLN A 110 -0.60 36.94 -7.41
CA GLN A 110 -0.20 35.60 -7.79
C GLN A 110 -0.40 35.40 -9.29
N GLN A 111 0.63 34.90 -9.97
CA GLN A 111 0.52 34.63 -11.40
C GLN A 111 -0.46 33.46 -11.62
N LEU A 112 -1.35 33.60 -12.61
CA LEU A 112 -2.32 32.56 -13.01
C LEU A 112 -1.68 31.17 -13.15
N GLN A 113 -0.45 31.12 -13.66
CA GLN A 113 0.30 29.88 -13.84
C GLN A 113 0.64 29.17 -12.52
N ALA A 114 0.95 29.92 -11.46
CA ALA A 114 1.24 29.37 -10.14
C ALA A 114 0.01 28.75 -9.50
N GLU A 115 -1.17 29.38 -9.65
CA GLU A 115 -2.44 28.83 -9.16
C GLU A 115 -2.85 27.55 -9.89
N VAL A 116 -2.71 27.53 -11.21
CA VAL A 116 -2.95 26.31 -12.00
C VAL A 116 -2.01 25.18 -11.57
N ALA A 117 -0.71 25.48 -11.43
CA ALA A 117 0.27 24.49 -10.97
C ALA A 117 -0.06 23.95 -9.58
N ARG A 118 -0.51 24.81 -8.65
CA ARG A 118 -0.94 24.43 -7.30
C ARG A 118 -2.13 23.47 -7.33
N LYS A 119 -3.18 23.79 -8.09
CA LYS A 119 -4.38 22.94 -8.24
C LYS A 119 -4.04 21.59 -8.89
N LEU A 120 -3.22 21.60 -9.95
CA LEU A 120 -2.73 20.37 -10.58
C LEU A 120 -1.89 19.52 -9.62
N GLY A 121 -1.05 20.15 -8.79
CA GLY A 121 -0.28 19.48 -7.74
C GLY A 121 -1.18 18.78 -6.71
N ARG A 122 -2.26 19.43 -6.29
CA ARG A 122 -3.25 18.81 -5.38
C ARG A 122 -3.94 17.60 -6.02
N LEU A 123 -4.40 17.73 -7.27
CA LEU A 123 -5.01 16.61 -8.00
C LEU A 123 -4.04 15.43 -8.16
N ARG A 124 -2.76 15.71 -8.41
CA ARG A 124 -1.72 14.69 -8.47
C ARG A 124 -1.53 14.00 -7.13
N ASN A 125 -1.44 14.75 -6.03
CA ASN A 125 -1.29 14.19 -4.69
C ASN A 125 -2.46 13.29 -4.32
N ASP A 126 -3.69 13.70 -4.65
CA ASP A 126 -4.89 12.90 -4.43
C ASP A 126 -4.88 11.59 -5.24
N ALA A 127 -4.43 11.65 -6.50
CA ALA A 127 -4.28 10.47 -7.34
C ALA A 127 -3.23 9.51 -6.78
N GLU A 128 -2.09 10.03 -6.33
CA GLU A 128 -1.02 9.21 -5.76
C GLU A 128 -1.43 8.55 -4.43
N ALA A 129 -2.18 9.26 -3.57
CA ALA A 129 -2.76 8.67 -2.36
C ALA A 129 -3.79 7.57 -2.67
N THR A 130 -4.60 7.77 -3.72
CA THR A 130 -5.54 6.75 -4.21
C THR A 130 -4.81 5.51 -4.71
N PHE A 131 -3.69 5.68 -5.42
CA PHE A 131 -2.87 4.54 -5.85
C PHE A 131 -2.32 3.78 -4.65
N GLU A 132 -1.72 4.46 -3.67
CA GLU A 132 -1.18 3.80 -2.47
C GLU A 132 -2.27 3.02 -1.70
N PHE A 133 -3.48 3.58 -1.58
CA PHE A 133 -4.63 2.89 -0.99
C PHE A 133 -4.96 1.58 -1.74
N HIS A 134 -4.93 1.59 -3.07
CA HIS A 134 -5.14 0.38 -3.85
C HIS A 134 -3.99 -0.62 -3.79
N LEU A 135 -2.73 -0.15 -3.68
CA LEU A 135 -1.59 -1.05 -3.44
C LEU A 135 -1.73 -1.76 -2.10
N PHE A 136 -2.13 -1.02 -1.04
CA PHE A 136 -2.39 -1.60 0.28
C PHE A 136 -3.50 -2.65 0.24
N ASN A 137 -4.65 -2.31 -0.35
CA ASN A 137 -5.75 -3.27 -0.50
C ASN A 137 -5.35 -4.49 -1.36
N GLY A 138 -4.48 -4.28 -2.36
CA GLY A 138 -3.93 -5.35 -3.20
C GLY A 138 -3.14 -6.38 -2.41
N ILE A 139 -2.38 -5.96 -1.39
CA ILE A 139 -1.68 -6.88 -0.46
C ILE A 139 -2.68 -7.70 0.35
N GLN A 140 -3.83 -7.12 0.71
CA GLN A 140 -4.90 -7.80 1.43
C GLN A 140 -5.77 -8.70 0.53
N GLY A 141 -5.52 -8.73 -0.78
CA GLY A 141 -6.31 -9.52 -1.73
C GLY A 141 -7.70 -8.94 -2.02
N VAL A 142 -7.95 -7.67 -1.73
CA VAL A 142 -9.25 -7.03 -1.98
C VAL A 142 -9.10 -5.72 -2.75
N VAL A 143 -10.15 -5.32 -3.44
CA VAL A 143 -10.25 -3.98 -4.05
C VAL A 143 -11.43 -3.29 -3.41
N LYS A 144 -11.17 -2.19 -2.70
CA LYS A 144 -12.21 -1.37 -2.06
C LYS A 144 -12.42 -0.08 -2.83
N ASP A 145 -13.65 0.43 -2.82
CA ASP A 145 -13.95 1.76 -3.36
C ASP A 145 -13.43 2.83 -2.38
N PRO A 146 -12.57 3.76 -2.80
CA PRO A 146 -12.09 4.84 -1.94
C PRO A 146 -13.19 5.76 -1.39
N LYS A 147 -14.36 5.82 -2.05
CA LYS A 147 -15.46 6.72 -1.65
C LYS A 147 -16.20 6.22 -0.40
N ASP A 148 -16.55 4.94 -0.39
CA ASP A 148 -17.45 4.36 0.63
C ASP A 148 -16.82 3.15 1.36
N GLY A 149 -15.61 2.72 0.97
CA GLY A 149 -14.91 1.56 1.54
C GLY A 149 -15.49 0.19 1.15
N ALA A 150 -16.53 0.19 0.30
CA ALA A 150 -17.20 -1.03 -0.14
C ALA A 150 -16.26 -1.93 -0.96
N THR A 151 -16.32 -3.24 -0.73
CA THR A 151 -15.56 -4.22 -1.52
C THR A 151 -16.12 -4.30 -2.93
N VAL A 152 -15.27 -4.03 -3.91
CA VAL A 152 -15.57 -4.03 -5.34
C VAL A 152 -15.17 -5.35 -5.99
N ILE A 153 -14.03 -5.89 -5.58
CA ILE A 153 -13.51 -7.20 -6.00
C ILE A 153 -12.89 -7.86 -4.77
N ASP A 154 -13.23 -9.11 -4.53
CA ASP A 154 -12.55 -9.96 -3.55
C ASP A 154 -11.76 -11.03 -4.33
N TYR A 155 -10.44 -10.91 -4.35
CA TYR A 155 -9.58 -11.87 -5.06
C TYR A 155 -9.46 -13.20 -4.32
N ASN A 156 -9.86 -13.31 -3.05
CA ASN A 156 -9.85 -14.60 -2.37
C ASN A 156 -11.09 -15.44 -2.76
N ALA A 157 -12.22 -14.77 -3.02
CA ALA A 157 -13.46 -15.40 -3.46
C ALA A 157 -13.48 -15.74 -4.96
N GLU A 158 -13.03 -14.80 -5.81
CA GLU A 158 -12.42 -15.17 -7.10
C GLU A 158 -11.21 -16.08 -6.79
N PHE A 159 -10.52 -16.81 -7.66
CA PHE A 159 -9.43 -17.74 -7.28
C PHE A 159 -9.72 -18.86 -6.22
N GLY A 160 -10.73 -18.79 -5.36
CA GLY A 160 -11.06 -19.83 -4.38
C GLY A 160 -10.02 -20.03 -3.28
N ILE A 161 -9.27 -18.99 -2.94
CA ILE A 161 -8.22 -19.03 -1.92
C ILE A 161 -8.86 -18.81 -0.56
N THR A 162 -8.59 -19.70 0.39
CA THR A 162 -9.01 -19.48 1.78
C THR A 162 -8.01 -18.53 2.43
N PRO A 163 -8.42 -17.32 2.87
CA PRO A 163 -7.50 -16.37 3.48
C PRO A 163 -6.93 -16.96 4.78
N ALA A 164 -5.66 -16.68 5.05
CA ALA A 164 -5.03 -17.04 6.30
C ALA A 164 -5.78 -16.36 7.47
N THR A 165 -6.01 -17.13 8.54
CA THR A 165 -6.65 -16.62 9.75
C THR A 165 -5.77 -15.57 10.39
N GLU A 166 -6.40 -14.56 11.02
CA GLU A 166 -5.69 -13.56 11.80
C GLU A 166 -4.79 -14.24 12.86
N VAL A 167 -3.53 -13.80 12.90
CA VAL A 167 -2.55 -14.27 13.88
C VAL A 167 -2.45 -13.24 14.99
N ASP A 168 -2.99 -13.58 16.15
CA ASP A 168 -2.77 -12.81 17.36
C ASP A 168 -1.37 -13.11 17.93
N PHE A 169 -0.57 -12.07 18.08
CA PHE A 169 0.78 -12.13 18.63
C PHE A 169 0.83 -12.01 20.16
N ASP A 170 -0.29 -11.70 20.83
CA ASP A 170 -0.40 -11.60 22.29
C ASP A 170 0.66 -10.66 22.91
N LEU A 171 0.86 -9.50 22.28
CA LEU A 171 1.94 -8.55 22.62
C LEU A 171 1.70 -7.80 23.93
N ASP A 172 0.45 -7.76 24.42
CA ASP A 172 0.03 -7.11 25.67
C ASP A 172 0.10 -8.05 26.89
N ASN A 173 0.51 -9.30 26.70
CA ASN A 173 0.66 -10.26 27.78
C ASN A 173 1.74 -9.81 28.78
N ALA A 174 1.33 -9.61 30.03
CA ALA A 174 2.23 -9.18 31.10
C ALA A 174 3.25 -10.25 31.54
N THR A 175 2.96 -11.53 31.27
CA THR A 175 3.81 -12.67 31.65
C THR A 175 3.91 -13.69 30.51
N PRO A 176 4.54 -13.34 29.38
CA PRO A 176 4.70 -14.26 28.26
C PRO A 176 5.64 -15.41 28.66
N ALA A 177 5.30 -16.62 28.23
CA ALA A 177 6.20 -17.77 28.37
C ALA A 177 7.44 -17.57 27.48
N SER A 178 8.62 -17.92 27.99
CA SER A 178 9.88 -17.71 27.25
C SER A 178 9.87 -18.39 25.87
N GLY A 179 10.16 -17.61 24.83
CA GLY A 179 10.16 -18.01 23.44
C GLY A 179 8.78 -18.05 22.78
N ALA A 180 7.72 -17.57 23.44
CA ALA A 180 6.36 -17.58 22.88
C ALA A 180 6.28 -16.73 21.60
N LEU A 181 6.83 -15.52 21.62
CA LEU A 181 6.82 -14.62 20.46
C LEU A 181 7.64 -15.22 19.32
N ARG A 182 8.82 -15.78 19.61
CA ARG A 182 9.68 -16.38 18.59
C ARG A 182 9.04 -17.60 17.93
N LYS A 183 8.35 -18.45 18.70
CA LYS A 183 7.59 -19.59 18.16
C LYS A 183 6.46 -19.13 17.25
N ARG A 184 5.77 -18.04 17.60
CA ARG A 184 4.73 -17.44 16.74
C ARG A 184 5.31 -16.93 15.42
N CYS A 185 6.43 -16.21 15.47
CA CYS A 185 7.12 -15.75 14.25
C CYS A 185 7.57 -16.92 13.37
N GLN A 186 8.11 -17.98 13.95
CA GLN A 186 8.53 -19.17 13.20
C GLN A 186 7.33 -19.87 12.56
N ALA A 187 6.23 -20.07 13.31
CA ALA A 187 5.01 -20.66 12.77
C ALA A 187 4.42 -19.82 11.63
N LEU A 188 4.54 -18.49 11.69
CA LEU A 188 4.14 -17.62 10.58
C LEU A 188 5.00 -17.88 9.33
N ILE A 189 6.32 -17.97 9.48
CA ILE A 189 7.23 -18.25 8.36
C ILE A 189 6.89 -19.61 7.73
N GLU A 190 6.74 -20.65 8.55
CA GLU A 190 6.38 -22.00 8.11
C GLU A 190 5.02 -21.99 7.38
N SER A 191 4.02 -21.27 7.90
CA SER A 191 2.71 -21.14 7.24
C SER A 191 2.78 -20.46 5.86
N VAL A 192 3.68 -19.48 5.70
CA VAL A 192 3.91 -18.81 4.43
C VAL A 192 4.60 -19.76 3.45
N GLU A 193 5.61 -20.51 3.90
CA GLU A 193 6.30 -21.52 3.09
C GLU A 193 5.36 -22.64 2.62
N ASP A 194 4.49 -23.11 3.50
CA ASP A 194 3.46 -24.10 3.19
C ASP A 194 2.46 -23.56 2.16
N SER A 195 1.99 -22.32 2.33
CA SER A 195 1.06 -21.68 1.40
C SER A 195 1.66 -21.44 0.00
N LEU A 196 2.99 -21.24 -0.07
CA LEU A 196 3.74 -21.14 -1.32
C LEU A 196 3.99 -22.50 -1.99
N GLY A 197 3.46 -23.59 -1.42
CA GLY A 197 3.54 -24.94 -1.98
C GLY A 197 4.91 -25.60 -1.79
N GLY A 198 5.66 -25.22 -0.75
CA GLY A 198 6.99 -25.77 -0.48
C GLY A 198 8.05 -25.44 -1.54
N LEU A 199 7.75 -24.52 -2.47
CA LEU A 199 8.68 -24.01 -3.50
C LEU A 199 9.72 -23.02 -2.94
N ALA A 200 9.79 -22.85 -1.62
CA ALA A 200 10.78 -22.05 -0.93
C ALA A 200 12.16 -22.73 -0.90
N ALA A 201 12.68 -23.15 -2.05
CA ALA A 201 14.09 -23.50 -2.24
C ALA A 201 14.95 -22.26 -2.60
N GLY A 202 14.50 -21.07 -2.20
CA GLY A 202 15.18 -19.80 -2.41
C GLY A 202 14.98 -18.85 -1.24
N GLN A 203 15.79 -17.79 -1.15
CA GLN A 203 15.70 -16.75 -0.11
C GLN A 203 14.36 -15.99 -0.21
N VAL A 204 13.28 -16.56 0.32
CA VAL A 204 12.02 -15.84 0.52
C VAL A 204 12.28 -14.81 1.62
N GLN A 205 12.29 -13.54 1.26
CA GLN A 205 12.35 -12.46 2.23
C GLN A 205 10.92 -12.08 2.62
N ILE A 206 10.54 -12.39 3.86
CA ILE A 206 9.26 -11.98 4.41
C ILE A 206 9.41 -10.56 4.95
N ARG A 207 8.63 -9.64 4.38
CA ARG A 207 8.52 -8.25 4.85
C ARG A 207 7.12 -8.04 5.41
N ALA A 208 7.04 -7.70 6.68
CA ALA A 208 5.79 -7.33 7.33
C ALA A 208 5.72 -5.80 7.44
N GLU A 209 4.64 -5.23 6.91
CA GLU A 209 4.29 -3.82 7.15
C GLU A 209 3.45 -3.75 8.41
N CYS A 210 3.88 -2.97 9.40
CA CYS A 210 3.21 -2.86 10.69
C CYS A 210 2.74 -1.44 10.99
N GLY A 211 1.62 -1.33 11.70
CA GLY A 211 1.14 -0.06 12.24
C GLY A 211 2.01 0.42 13.41
N SER A 212 1.94 1.72 13.70
CA SER A 212 2.75 2.33 14.78
C SER A 212 2.46 1.75 16.16
N ALA A 213 1.20 1.38 16.45
CA ALA A 213 0.81 0.76 17.71
C ALA A 213 1.46 -0.62 17.87
N PHE A 214 1.30 -1.49 16.86
CA PHE A 214 1.93 -2.81 16.85
C PHE A 214 3.45 -2.73 17.01
N PHE A 215 4.11 -1.79 16.32
CA PHE A 215 5.56 -1.62 16.46
C PHE A 215 5.97 -1.16 17.86
N ALA A 216 5.19 -0.26 18.48
CA ALA A 216 5.45 0.19 19.85
C ALA A 216 5.31 -0.97 20.85
N ASP A 217 4.26 -1.78 20.72
CA ASP A 217 4.01 -2.94 21.59
C ASP A 217 5.08 -4.03 21.40
N LEU A 218 5.48 -4.28 20.15
CA LEU A 218 6.55 -5.22 19.82
C LEU A 218 7.89 -4.83 20.46
N VAL A 219 8.25 -3.54 20.43
CA VAL A 219 9.49 -3.04 21.05
C VAL A 219 9.41 -3.08 22.58
N ALA A 220 8.22 -2.85 23.16
CA ALA A 220 8.00 -2.92 24.59
C ALA A 220 8.02 -4.35 25.16
N HIS A 221 7.74 -5.36 24.32
CA HIS A 221 7.68 -6.76 24.73
C HIS A 221 8.99 -7.24 25.36
N LYS A 222 8.87 -7.96 26.50
CA LYS A 222 9.99 -8.37 27.35
C LYS A 222 11.08 -9.13 26.58
N GLU A 223 10.68 -10.08 25.73
CA GLU A 223 11.63 -10.90 24.95
C GLU A 223 12.43 -10.07 23.93
N VAL A 224 11.80 -9.05 23.32
CA VAL A 224 12.45 -8.19 22.34
C VAL A 224 13.44 -7.26 23.04
N ARG A 225 13.05 -6.69 24.18
CA ARG A 225 13.91 -5.83 24.99
C ARG A 225 15.12 -6.58 25.53
N GLU A 226 14.93 -7.80 26.04
CA GLU A 226 16.04 -8.66 26.50
C GLU A 226 17.00 -8.99 25.35
N THR A 227 16.47 -9.33 24.18
CA THR A 227 17.29 -9.60 22.99
C THR A 227 18.09 -8.36 22.56
N TYR A 228 17.46 -7.18 22.56
CA TYR A 228 18.11 -5.93 22.17
C TYR A 228 19.21 -5.52 23.16
N LEU A 229 18.93 -5.59 24.46
CA LEU A 229 19.91 -5.29 25.51
C LEU A 229 21.12 -6.24 25.46
N ASN A 230 20.88 -7.54 25.26
CA ASN A 230 21.95 -8.53 25.14
C ASN A 230 22.77 -8.33 23.85
N THR A 231 22.14 -7.89 22.76
CA THR A 231 22.84 -7.61 21.50
C THR A 231 23.68 -6.33 21.58
N ALA A 232 23.17 -5.28 22.24
CA ALA A 232 23.93 -4.05 22.48
C ALA A 232 25.11 -4.29 23.43
N ALA A 233 24.89 -5.03 24.53
CA ALA A 233 25.96 -5.41 25.46
C ALA A 233 27.02 -6.30 24.80
N ALA A 234 26.65 -7.17 23.86
CA ALA A 234 27.59 -7.97 23.08
C ALA A 234 28.36 -7.14 22.03
N ALA A 235 27.80 -6.04 21.55
CA ALA A 235 28.47 -5.12 20.62
C ALA A 235 29.51 -4.25 21.32
N ASP A 236 29.27 -3.84 22.57
CA ASP A 236 30.21 -3.05 23.40
C ASP A 236 31.41 -3.86 23.93
N LEU A 237 31.33 -5.21 23.88
CA LEU A 237 32.38 -6.14 24.29
C LEU A 237 33.37 -6.49 23.15
N ARG A 238 33.21 -5.90 21.97
CA ARG A 238 34.12 -5.99 20.81
C ARG A 238 34.98 -4.74 20.67
#